data_AF-A0A6M3LSI2-F1
#
_entry.id   AF-A0A6M3LSI2-F1
#
_cell.length_a   1.000
_cell.length_b   1.000
_cell.length_c   1.000
_cell.angle_alpha   90.00
_cell.angle_beta   90.00
_cell.angle_gamma   90.00
#
_symmetry.space_group_name_H-M   'P 1'
#
loop_
_entity.id
_entity.type
_entity.pdbx_description
1 polymer ?
#
loop_
_entity_poly.entity_id
_entity_poly.type
_entity_poly.pdbx_seq_one_letter_code
_entity_poly.pdbx_strand_id
1 'polypeptide(L)'
;MITEQPTWEIKDSSKLDTWLDCPRQYFYSHMLGWRVNMPAHDPYFGESWHKAREYQLLNGYDDVQGAYDAFINHYRKEFQPESDSMYTPKDPTAILHALVKFATERQR
;
A
#
# COMPACT_ATOMS: atom_id res chain seq x y z
N MET A 1 -8.08 -33.34 2.42
CA MET A 1 -6.80 -32.89 1.85
C MET A 1 -6.76 -31.39 1.94
N ILE A 2 -5.61 -30.80 2.28
CA ILE A 2 -5.44 -29.35 2.29
C ILE A 2 -5.25 -28.91 0.82
N THR A 3 -5.95 -27.86 0.39
CA THR A 3 -5.76 -27.29 -0.95
C THR A 3 -4.42 -26.57 -1.00
N GLU A 4 -3.54 -27.01 -1.91
CA GLU A 4 -2.24 -26.38 -2.12
C GLU A 4 -2.43 -24.94 -2.60
N GLN A 5 -1.74 -23.99 -1.95
CA GLN A 5 -1.76 -22.60 -2.41
C GLN A 5 -0.63 -22.38 -3.42
N PRO A 6 -0.84 -21.57 -4.47
CA PRO A 6 0.16 -21.32 -5.50
C PRO A 6 1.51 -20.81 -4.96
N THR A 7 1.49 -20.19 -3.78
CA THR A 7 2.67 -19.58 -3.17
C THR A 7 3.42 -20.52 -2.24
N TRP A 8 2.99 -21.76 -1.95
CA TRP A 8 3.60 -22.62 -0.92
C TRP A 8 5.12 -22.72 -1.00
N GLU A 9 5.65 -23.06 -2.18
CA GLU A 9 7.08 -23.24 -2.43
C GLU A 9 7.86 -21.92 -2.56
N ILE A 10 7.16 -20.79 -2.67
CA ILE A 10 7.78 -19.47 -2.74
C ILE A 10 8.22 -19.08 -1.33
N LYS A 11 9.52 -18.81 -1.17
CA LYS A 11 10.11 -18.31 0.08
C LYS A 11 10.39 -16.83 -0.09
N ASP A 12 9.62 -16.00 0.60
CA ASP A 12 9.78 -14.55 0.63
C ASP A 12 10.03 -14.04 2.06
N SER A 13 10.40 -12.77 2.19
CA SER A 13 10.66 -12.15 3.49
C SER A 13 9.45 -12.17 4.41
N SER A 14 8.25 -11.87 3.90
CA SER A 14 7.02 -11.84 4.71
C SER A 14 6.69 -13.20 5.34
N LYS A 15 6.98 -14.29 4.63
CA LYS A 15 6.84 -15.67 5.14
C LYS A 15 7.85 -15.99 6.24
N LEU A 16 9.10 -15.59 6.05
CA LEU A 16 10.14 -15.77 7.08
C LEU A 16 9.81 -14.97 8.33
N ASP A 17 9.40 -13.71 8.17
CA ASP A 17 9.02 -12.84 9.27
C ASP A 17 7.81 -13.41 10.03
N THR A 18 6.77 -13.87 9.31
CA THR A 18 5.59 -14.50 9.94
C THR A 18 5.96 -15.76 10.70
N TRP A 19 6.88 -16.58 10.18
CA TRP A 19 7.34 -17.80 10.86
C TRP A 19 8.13 -17.48 12.13
N LEU A 20 9.04 -16.51 12.06
CA LEU A 20 9.86 -16.08 13.18
C LEU A 20 9.02 -15.47 14.30
N ASP A 21 7.98 -14.72 13.96
CA ASP A 21 7.03 -14.15 14.91
C ASP A 21 6.13 -15.24 15.51
N CYS A 22 5.45 -16.02 14.67
CA CYS A 22 4.55 -17.08 15.12
C CYS A 22 4.37 -18.20 14.08
N PRO A 23 4.96 -19.39 14.29
CA PRO A 23 4.81 -20.55 13.39
C PRO A 23 3.34 -20.96 13.17
N ARG A 24 2.47 -20.76 14.18
CA ARG A 24 1.03 -21.03 14.06
C ARG A 24 0.36 -20.07 13.08
N GLN A 25 0.70 -18.78 13.15
CA GLN A 25 0.18 -17.79 12.21
C GLN A 25 0.66 -18.11 10.80
N TYR A 26 1.93 -18.48 10.64
CA TYR A 26 2.46 -18.91 9.34
C TYR A 26 1.62 -20.04 8.73
N PHE A 27 1.28 -21.06 9.52
CA PHE A 27 0.47 -22.18 9.03
C PHE A 27 -0.92 -21.70 8.53
N TYR A 28 -1.66 -20.93 9.33
CA TYR A 28 -2.99 -20.46 8.92
C TYR A 28 -2.92 -19.49 7.73
N SER A 29 -2.00 -18.53 7.77
CA SER A 29 -1.89 -17.50 6.74
C SER A 29 -1.32 -18.05 5.43
N HIS A 30 -0.20 -18.76 5.46
CA HIS A 30 0.54 -19.11 4.25
C HIS A 30 0.26 -20.53 3.76
N MET A 31 0.01 -21.49 4.66
CA MET A 31 -0.36 -22.85 4.25
C MET A 31 -1.86 -22.95 3.94
N LEU A 32 -2.73 -22.46 4.83
CA LEU A 32 -4.18 -22.53 4.63
C LEU A 32 -4.77 -21.33 3.86
N GLY A 33 -3.97 -20.29 3.60
CA GLY A 33 -4.40 -19.12 2.83
C GLY A 33 -5.37 -18.21 3.59
N TRP A 34 -5.47 -18.31 4.92
CA TRP A 34 -6.44 -17.51 5.69
C TRP A 34 -6.08 -16.03 5.63
N ARG A 35 -7.07 -15.20 5.27
CA ARG A 35 -6.96 -13.73 5.24
C ARG A 35 -8.20 -13.13 5.90
N VAL A 36 -8.01 -11.96 6.50
CA VAL A 36 -9.13 -11.15 6.97
C VAL A 36 -9.93 -10.73 5.73
N ASN A 37 -11.24 -10.94 5.75
CA ASN A 37 -12.12 -10.55 4.66
C ASN A 37 -12.52 -9.07 4.78
N MET A 38 -11.51 -8.19 4.83
CA MET A 38 -11.66 -6.74 4.81
C MET A 38 -10.47 -6.10 4.09
N PRO A 39 -10.68 -4.97 3.39
CA PRO A 39 -9.59 -4.26 2.75
C PRO A 39 -8.59 -3.75 3.79
N ALA A 40 -7.31 -4.08 3.61
CA ALA A 40 -6.25 -3.59 4.47
C ALA A 40 -5.87 -2.18 3.99
N HIS A 41 -6.31 -1.16 4.73
CA HIS A 41 -6.08 0.25 4.38
C HIS A 41 -4.60 0.59 4.28
N ASP A 42 -3.80 0.22 5.29
CA ASP A 42 -2.38 0.55 5.37
C ASP A 42 -1.55 0.10 4.15
N PRO A 43 -1.60 -1.18 3.74
CA PRO A 43 -0.92 -1.65 2.52
C PRO A 43 -1.42 -0.96 1.25
N TYR A 44 -2.75 -0.79 1.13
CA TYR A 44 -3.36 -0.23 -0.07
C TYR A 44 -3.04 1.26 -0.25
N PHE A 45 -3.01 2.00 0.86
CA PHE A 45 -2.53 3.37 0.92
C PHE A 45 -1.05 3.44 0.54
N GLY A 46 -0.22 2.54 1.07
CA GLY A 46 1.20 2.43 0.71
C GLY A 46 1.41 2.18 -0.78
N GLU A 47 0.66 1.26 -1.38
CA GLU A 47 0.69 1.01 -2.82
C GLU A 47 0.27 2.24 -3.64
N SER A 48 -0.81 2.91 -3.22
CA SER A 48 -1.28 4.15 -3.84
C SER A 48 -0.22 5.25 -3.78
N TRP A 49 0.46 5.37 -2.65
CA TRP A 49 1.58 6.29 -2.46
C TRP A 49 2.75 5.96 -3.39
N HIS A 50 3.11 4.68 -3.53
CA HIS A 50 4.16 4.26 -4.44
C HIS A 50 3.86 4.65 -5.89
N LYS A 51 2.60 4.55 -6.34
CA LYS A 51 2.19 5.00 -7.69
C LYS A 51 2.37 6.51 -7.88
N ALA A 52 2.01 7.31 -6.88
CA ALA A 52 2.23 8.75 -6.90
C ALA A 52 3.73 9.10 -7.03
N ARG A 53 4.57 8.38 -6.29
CA ARG A 53 6.02 8.58 -6.28
C ARG A 53 6.70 8.11 -7.56
N GLU A 54 6.24 7.01 -8.13
CA GLU A 54 6.65 6.54 -9.45
C GLU A 54 6.34 7.60 -10.51
N TYR A 55 5.14 8.21 -10.45
CA TYR A 55 4.79 9.31 -11.35
C TYR A 55 5.78 10.49 -11.25
N GLN A 56 6.10 10.97 -10.05
CA GLN A 56 7.07 12.06 -9.87
C GLN A 56 8.48 11.68 -10.36
N LEU A 57 8.88 10.42 -10.20
CA LEU A 57 10.18 9.94 -10.67
C LEU A 57 10.27 9.93 -12.21
N LEU A 58 9.17 9.57 -12.88
CA LEU A 58 9.13 9.44 -14.34
C LEU A 58 8.84 10.75 -15.07
N ASN A 59 8.00 11.63 -14.50
CA ASN A 59 7.51 12.85 -15.15
C ASN A 59 8.12 14.15 -14.58
N GLY A 60 8.92 14.03 -13.52
CA GLY A 60 9.47 15.17 -12.79
C GLY A 60 8.64 15.53 -11.56
N TYR A 61 9.29 16.22 -10.63
CA TYR A 61 8.72 16.53 -9.32
C TYR A 61 7.78 17.75 -9.33
N ASP A 62 7.83 18.56 -10.39
CA ASP A 62 7.05 19.79 -10.53
C ASP A 62 5.56 19.50 -10.78
N ASP A 63 5.24 18.37 -11.41
CA ASP A 63 3.87 17.94 -11.66
C ASP A 63 3.27 17.20 -10.44
N VAL A 64 3.01 17.98 -9.40
CA VAL A 64 2.38 17.49 -8.17
C VAL A 64 0.94 17.02 -8.44
N GLN A 65 0.22 17.67 -9.36
CA GLN A 65 -1.15 17.30 -9.66
C GLN A 65 -1.21 15.93 -10.32
N GLY A 66 -0.38 15.67 -11.33
CA GLY A 66 -0.32 14.35 -11.99
C GLY A 66 0.05 13.23 -11.02
N ALA A 67 0.95 13.50 -10.08
CA ALA A 67 1.29 12.55 -9.01
C ALA A 67 0.12 12.27 -8.06
N TYR A 68 -0.62 13.32 -7.68
CA TYR A 68 -1.80 13.18 -6.83
C TYR A 68 -2.93 12.43 -7.55
N ASP A 69 -3.11 12.66 -8.85
CA ASP A 69 -4.08 11.93 -9.66
C ASP A 69 -3.72 10.45 -9.74
N ALA A 70 -2.43 10.11 -9.89
CA ALA A 70 -1.96 8.73 -9.85
C ALA A 70 -2.27 8.04 -8.50
N PHE A 71 -2.15 8.78 -7.38
CA PHE A 71 -2.57 8.32 -6.06
C PHE A 71 -4.09 8.07 -6.01
N ILE A 72 -4.88 9.11 -6.29
CA ILE A 72 -6.34 9.09 -6.13
C ILE A 72 -6.99 8.04 -7.03
N ASN A 73 -6.54 7.91 -8.27
CA ASN A 73 -7.06 6.93 -9.22
C ASN A 73 -6.89 5.49 -8.76
N HIS A 74 -5.88 5.20 -7.93
CA HIS A 74 -5.73 3.89 -7.30
C HIS A 74 -6.47 3.80 -5.96
N TYR A 75 -6.27 4.78 -5.08
CA TYR A 75 -6.82 4.80 -3.73
C TYR A 75 -8.37 4.68 -3.72
N ARG A 76 -9.04 5.40 -4.64
CA ARG A 76 -10.52 5.44 -4.73
C ARG A 76 -11.18 4.20 -5.31
N LYS A 77 -10.41 3.22 -5.81
CA LYS A 77 -10.98 1.94 -6.23
C LYS A 77 -11.54 1.16 -5.03
N GLU A 78 -10.95 1.35 -3.84
CA GLU A 78 -11.33 0.64 -2.62
C GLU A 78 -11.89 1.58 -1.55
N PHE A 79 -11.32 2.78 -1.37
CA PHE A 79 -11.67 3.67 -0.26
C PHE A 79 -12.42 4.93 -0.74
N GLN A 80 -13.71 5.01 -0.39
CA GLN A 80 -14.58 6.12 -0.80
C GLN A 80 -14.31 7.40 0.02
N PRO A 81 -14.64 8.59 -0.52
CA PRO A 81 -14.38 9.88 0.14
C PRO A 81 -14.92 10.00 1.57
N GLU A 82 -16.04 9.35 1.86
CA GLU A 82 -16.67 9.37 3.19
C GLU A 82 -15.80 8.71 4.27
N SER A 83 -14.86 7.87 3.86
CA SER A 83 -13.95 7.16 4.76
C SER A 83 -12.67 7.92 5.11
N ASP A 84 -12.37 9.04 4.45
CA ASP A 84 -11.08 9.73 4.58
C ASP A 84 -10.79 10.15 6.02
N SER A 85 -11.78 10.73 6.71
CA SER A 85 -11.62 11.19 8.09
C SER A 85 -11.37 10.05 9.08
N MET A 86 -11.79 8.82 8.75
CA MET A 86 -11.52 7.65 9.58
C MET A 86 -10.06 7.19 9.48
N TYR A 87 -9.39 7.54 8.38
CA TYR A 87 -8.04 7.07 8.09
C TYR A 87 -6.96 8.13 8.25
N THR A 88 -7.31 9.35 8.66
CA THR A 88 -6.34 10.39 9.05
C THR A 88 -5.34 9.81 10.08
N PRO A 89 -4.01 9.96 9.87
CA PRO A 89 -3.35 10.85 8.92
C PRO A 89 -3.01 10.23 7.55
N LYS A 90 -3.42 8.99 7.26
CA LYS A 90 -3.21 8.32 5.97
C LYS A 90 -4.41 8.53 5.06
N ASP A 91 -4.66 9.79 4.73
CA ASP A 91 -5.74 10.23 3.85
C ASP A 91 -5.20 11.00 2.63
N PRO A 92 -6.03 11.29 1.61
CA PRO A 92 -5.58 12.00 0.43
C PRO A 92 -5.04 13.42 0.71
N THR A 93 -5.60 14.10 1.70
CA THR A 93 -5.15 15.45 2.08
C THR A 93 -3.70 15.42 2.54
N ALA A 94 -3.36 14.48 3.42
CA ALA A 94 -1.99 14.29 3.90
C ALA A 94 -1.01 13.95 2.77
N ILE A 95 -1.46 13.17 1.76
CA ILE A 95 -0.64 12.85 0.59
C ILE A 95 -0.34 14.09 -0.24
N LEU A 96 -1.32 14.96 -0.48
CA LEU A 96 -1.08 16.18 -1.24
C LEU A 96 0.00 17.04 -0.56
N HIS A 97 -0.08 17.20 0.76
CA HIS A 97 0.95 17.90 1.54
C HIS A 97 2.33 17.23 1.43
N ALA A 98 2.38 15.89 1.49
CA ALA A 98 3.62 15.15 1.34
C ALA A 98 4.24 15.34 -0.06
N LEU A 99 3.45 15.23 -1.13
CA LEU A 99 3.91 15.40 -2.52
C LEU A 99 4.50 16.79 -2.77
N VAL A 100 3.83 17.84 -2.28
CA VAL A 100 4.34 19.22 -2.37
C VAL A 100 5.65 19.36 -1.62
N LYS A 101 5.73 18.84 -0.39
CA LYS A 101 6.97 18.90 0.41
C LYS A 101 8.12 18.21 -0.30
N PHE A 102 7.88 17.02 -0.85
CA PHE A 102 8.89 16.27 -1.58
C PHE A 102 9.37 17.00 -2.85
N ALA A 103 8.46 17.65 -3.56
CA ALA A 103 8.83 18.43 -4.75
C ALA A 103 9.79 19.56 -4.38
N THR A 104 9.46 20.33 -3.33
CA THR A 104 10.29 21.43 -2.84
C THR A 104 11.66 20.98 -2.35
N GLU A 105 11.76 19.84 -1.65
CA GLU A 105 13.04 19.32 -1.16
C GLU A 105 13.99 18.87 -2.27
N ARG A 106 13.46 18.46 -3.43
CA ARG A 106 14.24 17.95 -4.57
C ARG A 106 14.63 19.04 -5.59
N GLN A 107 14.08 20.24 -5.46
CA GLN A 107 14.47 21.42 -6.24
C GLN A 107 15.66 22.18 -5.63
N ARG A 108 16.16 21.77 -4.45
CA ARG A 108 17.36 22.31 -3.80
C ARG A 108 18.61 21.52 -4.17
#